data_AF-A0A653CP56-F1
#
_entry.id   AF-A0A653CP56-F1
#
_cell.length_a   1.000
_cell.length_b   1.000
_cell.length_c   1.000
_cell.angle_alpha   90.00
_cell.angle_beta   90.00
_cell.angle_gamma   90.00
#
_symmetry.space_group_name_H-M   'P 1'
#
loop_
_entity.id
_entity.type
_entity.pdbx_description
1 polymer ?
#
loop_
_entity_poly.entity_id
_entity_poly.type
_entity_poly.pdbx_seq_one_letter_code
_entity_poly.pdbx_strand_id
1 'polypeptide(L)'
;MNLLPKSKEDFSQKEYWDTFFKKRRGKAFEWYGEYLELADNLHKYIKRQDIILITGCGNSTLGHDLYDVGYGNITNIDISPVVIRQMLAQDGKDRPNLKYIQMDALNMSFENQQFSVVLDKGTLDALMPDDKEETLAKIKQYFDEISRVLKNGGRFVCVSLLQEHILKYMLQYFPSNNYMFRAVRCFEAEKKAIENGESSMPVFMVVCTKFSSLPRKVLELNLGSLEKMQRYEKEEEIISSIANVQNASFVCSGLKRSSIGEENEVVLDLYEPGSKNPRFTVYVVDVPPQHNNSQYAGFIVPEGREAEWLFSTKAGRKNLVRVTKHNRLAIITLHRGQKYESLDAVQKELSDTVCNLAPSSLNVKKIPFLSLGSDVGHRTIRYEGNSEFSGNYVIEDVITESGDRYRRLFYTSSQLVIQSEGKLRSIKSRKGAPKEVVDLLYLSCRHHVYMSMAAYVACRGKRKVNISVIGLGGGGLCSFMHKFIPKSNILGVDIDSEMLKIATEWFGFQQSDRLQAKIQDGLEYIKEAAMNGE
;
A
#
# COMPACT_ATOMS: atom_id res chain seq x y z
N MET A 1 35.53 -10.47 8.10
CA MET A 1 35.40 -9.42 9.15
C MET A 1 34.38 -8.40 8.65
N ASN A 2 33.31 -8.16 9.41
CA ASN A 2 32.32 -7.14 9.06
C ASN A 2 33.01 -5.76 9.15
N LEU A 3 33.19 -5.11 8.00
CA LEU A 3 33.83 -3.79 7.89
C LEU A 3 32.86 -2.64 8.12
N LEU A 4 31.55 -2.92 8.16
CA LEU A 4 30.51 -1.92 8.36
C LEU A 4 30.51 -1.38 9.80
N PRO A 5 30.02 -0.14 10.01
CA PRO A 5 29.98 0.47 11.33
C PRO A 5 29.11 -0.33 12.28
N LYS A 6 29.44 -0.31 13.58
CA LYS A 6 28.69 -1.08 14.59
C LYS A 6 27.69 -0.20 15.34
N SER A 7 27.90 1.10 15.35
CA SER A 7 26.95 2.08 15.89
C SER A 7 26.70 3.22 14.91
N LYS A 8 25.70 4.04 15.22
CA LYS A 8 25.33 5.19 14.39
C LYS A 8 26.38 6.31 14.49
N GLU A 9 27.02 6.43 15.64
CA GLU A 9 28.05 7.44 15.92
C GLU A 9 29.29 7.21 15.05
N ASP A 10 29.67 5.94 14.81
CA ASP A 10 30.81 5.56 13.96
C ASP A 10 30.73 6.18 12.55
N PHE A 11 29.53 6.30 11.97
CA PHE A 11 29.34 6.85 10.62
C PHE A 11 29.76 8.33 10.50
N SER A 12 29.74 9.07 11.60
CA SER A 12 30.05 10.52 11.61
C SER A 12 31.53 10.84 11.88
N GLN A 13 32.34 9.83 12.19
CA GLN A 13 33.73 10.04 12.64
C GLN A 13 34.73 9.84 11.50
N LYS A 14 35.63 10.81 11.34
CA LYS A 14 36.72 10.76 10.34
C LYS A 14 37.62 9.55 10.54
N GLU A 15 37.96 9.24 11.78
CA GLU A 15 38.89 8.16 12.17
C GLU A 15 38.36 6.78 11.77
N TYR A 16 37.04 6.60 11.84
CA TYR A 16 36.36 5.39 11.37
C TYR A 16 36.55 5.21 9.86
N TRP A 17 36.25 6.25 9.07
CA TRP A 17 36.40 6.21 7.61
C TRP A 17 37.85 6.01 7.16
N ASP A 18 38.81 6.68 7.81
CA ASP A 18 40.24 6.44 7.55
C ASP A 18 40.63 4.97 7.76
N THR A 19 40.08 4.33 8.80
CA THR A 19 40.31 2.92 9.09
C THR A 19 39.61 2.00 8.08
N PHE A 20 38.38 2.33 7.70
CA PHE A 20 37.60 1.62 6.70
C PHE A 20 38.31 1.58 5.34
N PHE A 21 38.76 2.74 4.83
CA PHE A 21 39.44 2.85 3.54
C PHE A 21 40.83 2.21 3.53
N LYS A 22 41.58 2.25 4.66
CA LYS A 22 42.83 1.48 4.80
C LYS A 22 42.59 -0.02 4.67
N LYS A 23 41.53 -0.55 5.29
CA LYS A 23 41.21 -1.98 5.28
C LYS A 23 40.69 -2.48 3.92
N ARG A 24 40.04 -1.62 3.13
CA ARG A 24 39.54 -1.94 1.78
C ARG A 24 40.63 -2.10 0.73
N ARG A 25 41.86 -1.61 0.98
CA ARG A 25 43.03 -1.75 0.09
C ARG A 25 42.74 -1.36 -1.38
N GLY A 26 42.01 -0.25 -1.59
CA GLY A 26 41.71 0.28 -2.92
C GLY A 26 40.54 -0.39 -3.66
N LYS A 27 39.87 -1.40 -3.09
CA LYS A 27 38.63 -1.93 -3.69
C LYS A 27 37.47 -0.94 -3.47
N ALA A 28 36.82 -0.55 -4.56
CA ALA A 28 35.65 0.33 -4.55
C ALA A 28 34.53 -0.19 -3.63
N PHE A 29 33.72 0.73 -3.10
CA PHE A 29 32.54 0.39 -2.33
C PHE A 29 31.43 1.37 -2.62
N GLU A 30 30.27 0.84 -2.98
CA GLU A 30 29.13 1.63 -3.43
C GLU A 30 28.01 1.57 -2.40
N TRP A 31 27.64 2.75 -1.87
CA TRP A 31 26.39 2.92 -1.14
C TRP A 31 25.25 3.21 -2.12
N TYR A 32 24.12 2.53 -1.95
CA TYR A 32 22.83 2.83 -2.60
C TYR A 32 22.81 2.69 -4.13
N GLY A 33 23.62 1.77 -4.66
CA GLY A 33 23.73 1.50 -6.09
C GLY A 33 24.96 2.13 -6.73
N GLU A 34 25.35 1.57 -7.87
CA GLU A 34 26.43 2.06 -8.70
C GLU A 34 25.86 3.08 -9.72
N TYR A 35 26.73 3.64 -10.57
CA TYR A 35 26.30 4.61 -11.57
C TYR A 35 25.22 4.05 -12.50
N LEU A 36 25.36 2.80 -12.96
CA LEU A 36 24.45 2.20 -13.96
C LEU A 36 23.00 2.16 -13.45
N GLU A 37 22.77 1.84 -12.18
CA GLU A 37 21.43 1.77 -11.60
C GLU A 37 20.83 3.15 -11.32
N LEU A 38 21.66 4.19 -11.25
CA LEU A 38 21.25 5.57 -10.96
C LEU A 38 21.20 6.46 -12.21
N ALA A 39 21.83 6.04 -13.31
CA ALA A 39 22.07 6.85 -14.51
C ALA A 39 20.80 7.44 -15.10
N ASP A 40 19.72 6.65 -15.20
CA ASP A 40 18.44 7.10 -15.76
C ASP A 40 17.86 8.30 -15.00
N ASN A 41 18.02 8.32 -13.68
CA ASN A 41 17.58 9.43 -12.85
C ASN A 41 18.60 10.57 -12.86
N LEU A 42 19.90 10.27 -12.75
CA LEU A 42 20.96 11.30 -12.74
C LEU A 42 20.95 12.14 -14.03
N HIS A 43 20.82 11.51 -15.19
CA HIS A 43 20.85 12.20 -16.49
C HIS A 43 19.66 13.14 -16.72
N LYS A 44 18.55 12.96 -16.00
CA LYS A 44 17.41 13.90 -16.03
C LYS A 44 17.73 15.24 -15.36
N TYR A 45 18.70 15.25 -14.43
CA TYR A 45 18.98 16.40 -13.58
C TYR A 45 20.40 16.97 -13.72
N ILE A 46 21.32 16.19 -14.30
CA ILE A 46 22.73 16.56 -14.48
C ILE A 46 23.08 16.52 -15.96
N LYS A 47 23.54 17.64 -16.52
CA LYS A 47 23.95 17.78 -17.92
C LYS A 47 25.46 17.78 -18.05
N ARG A 48 26.00 17.37 -19.21
CA ARG A 48 27.46 17.25 -19.45
C ARG A 48 28.23 18.55 -19.22
N GLN A 49 27.59 19.69 -19.47
CA GLN A 49 28.17 21.02 -19.24
C GLN A 49 28.07 21.53 -17.80
N ASP A 50 27.37 20.82 -16.91
CA ASP A 50 27.25 21.24 -15.52
C ASP A 50 28.62 21.19 -14.83
N ILE A 51 28.84 22.12 -13.90
CA ILE A 51 29.98 22.10 -12.98
C ILE A 51 29.50 21.37 -11.73
N ILE A 52 30.07 20.19 -11.49
CA ILE A 52 29.59 19.21 -10.52
C ILE A 52 30.53 19.20 -9.32
N LEU A 53 29.96 19.29 -8.12
CA LEU A 53 30.63 18.99 -6.86
C LEU A 53 30.05 17.68 -6.31
N ILE A 54 30.90 16.70 -6.02
CA ILE A 54 30.52 15.48 -5.31
C ILE A 54 31.02 15.60 -3.87
N THR A 55 30.10 15.64 -2.91
CA THR A 55 30.42 15.72 -1.48
C THR A 55 30.54 14.32 -0.87
N GLY A 56 31.51 14.14 0.02
CA GLY A 56 31.81 12.86 0.67
C GLY A 56 32.01 11.73 -0.33
N CYS A 57 32.89 11.95 -1.32
CA CYS A 57 33.05 11.04 -2.46
C CYS A 57 33.48 9.63 -2.06
N GLY A 58 34.13 9.47 -0.90
CA GLY A 58 34.70 8.19 -0.46
C GLY A 58 35.55 7.57 -1.56
N ASN A 59 35.46 6.24 -1.68
CA ASN A 59 36.08 5.47 -2.76
C ASN A 59 35.05 5.01 -3.80
N SER A 60 33.97 5.79 -3.97
CA SER A 60 32.92 5.57 -4.95
C SER A 60 33.44 5.81 -6.37
N THR A 61 33.04 4.94 -7.29
CA THR A 61 33.29 5.04 -8.74
C THR A 61 32.34 6.01 -9.44
N LEU A 62 31.30 6.52 -8.78
CA LEU A 62 30.32 7.42 -9.38
C LEU A 62 30.94 8.63 -10.10
N GLY A 63 31.97 9.24 -9.48
CA GLY A 63 32.70 10.35 -10.12
C GLY A 63 33.49 9.93 -11.36
N HIS A 64 34.02 8.71 -11.36
CA HIS A 64 34.76 8.13 -12.48
C HIS A 64 33.81 7.83 -13.64
N ASP A 65 32.68 7.19 -13.34
CA ASP A 65 31.73 6.76 -14.35
C ASP A 65 31.07 7.96 -15.03
N LEU A 66 30.72 8.99 -14.26
CA LEU A 66 30.26 10.27 -14.82
C LEU A 66 31.33 10.88 -15.73
N TYR A 67 32.60 10.88 -15.33
CA TYR A 67 33.67 11.38 -16.17
C TYR A 67 33.76 10.61 -17.50
N ASP A 68 33.74 9.29 -17.43
CA ASP A 68 33.91 8.39 -18.58
C ASP A 68 32.74 8.49 -19.59
N VAL A 69 31.53 8.85 -19.15
CA VAL A 69 30.39 9.12 -20.06
C VAL A 69 30.29 10.58 -20.57
N GLY A 70 31.30 11.41 -20.25
CA GLY A 70 31.51 12.72 -20.85
C GLY A 70 31.21 13.94 -19.97
N TYR A 71 31.09 13.79 -18.65
CA TYR A 71 30.98 14.93 -17.73
C TYR A 71 32.38 15.46 -17.38
N GLY A 72 32.74 16.62 -17.96
CA GLY A 72 34.12 17.11 -17.92
C GLY A 72 34.52 17.93 -16.68
N ASN A 73 33.57 18.43 -15.90
CA ASN A 73 33.82 19.40 -14.83
C ASN A 73 33.38 18.86 -13.46
N ILE A 74 34.09 17.85 -12.95
CA ILE A 74 33.75 17.19 -11.69
C ILE A 74 34.83 17.48 -10.63
N THR A 75 34.38 17.97 -9.48
CA THR A 75 35.20 18.11 -8.27
C THR A 75 34.66 17.18 -7.20
N ASN A 76 35.49 16.31 -6.66
CA ASN A 76 35.17 15.40 -5.56
C ASN A 76 35.82 15.91 -4.28
N ILE A 77 35.06 15.93 -3.18
CA ILE A 77 35.59 16.25 -1.86
C ILE A 77 35.30 15.16 -0.83
N ASP A 78 36.23 14.99 0.12
CA ASP A 78 36.05 14.11 1.26
C ASP A 78 36.90 14.61 2.45
N ILE A 79 36.44 14.34 3.68
CA ILE A 79 37.16 14.69 4.91
C ILE A 79 38.39 13.80 5.13
N SER A 80 38.41 12.60 4.55
CA SER A 80 39.48 11.60 4.69
C SER A 80 40.66 11.88 3.74
N PRO A 81 41.85 12.25 4.27
CA PRO A 81 43.05 12.36 3.44
C PRO A 81 43.54 11.01 2.91
N VAL A 82 43.08 9.90 3.49
CA VAL A 82 43.42 8.55 3.02
C VAL A 82 42.73 8.28 1.69
N VAL A 83 41.41 8.51 1.63
CA VAL A 83 40.64 8.21 0.43
C VAL A 83 40.99 9.14 -0.72
N ILE A 84 41.20 10.43 -0.45
CA ILE A 84 41.64 11.40 -1.46
C ILE A 84 42.95 10.97 -2.12
N ARG A 85 43.93 10.50 -1.35
CA ARG A 85 45.19 9.97 -1.91
C ARG A 85 44.99 8.69 -2.72
N GLN A 86 44.08 7.82 -2.30
CA GLN A 86 43.75 6.60 -3.04
C GLN A 86 43.13 6.94 -4.40
N MET A 87 42.15 7.84 -4.42
CA MET A 87 41.45 8.24 -5.64
C MET A 87 42.37 8.99 -6.60
N LEU A 88 43.21 9.90 -6.11
CA LEU A 88 44.24 10.56 -6.93
C LEU A 88 45.23 9.58 -7.56
N ALA A 89 45.63 8.54 -6.84
CA ALA A 89 46.53 7.51 -7.37
C ALA A 89 45.84 6.63 -8.42
N GLN A 90 44.54 6.41 -8.29
CA GLN A 90 43.73 5.59 -9.20
C GLN A 90 43.38 6.35 -10.49
N ASP A 91 42.96 7.61 -10.39
CA ASP A 91 42.42 8.37 -11.51
C ASP A 91 43.36 9.41 -12.10
N GLY A 92 44.34 9.90 -11.34
CA GLY A 92 45.11 11.08 -11.71
C GLY A 92 45.84 10.94 -13.05
N LYS A 93 46.11 9.71 -13.50
CA LYS A 93 46.72 9.43 -14.81
C LYS A 93 45.69 9.36 -15.95
N ASP A 94 44.60 8.63 -15.75
CA ASP A 94 43.65 8.29 -16.82
C ASP A 94 42.49 9.30 -16.93
N ARG A 95 42.23 10.07 -15.87
CA ARG A 95 41.15 11.07 -15.76
C ARG A 95 41.71 12.41 -15.23
N PRO A 96 42.60 13.09 -15.97
CA PRO A 96 43.35 14.25 -15.47
C PRO A 96 42.49 15.47 -15.09
N ASN A 97 41.25 15.54 -15.59
CA ASN A 97 40.32 16.62 -15.28
C ASN A 97 39.38 16.30 -14.08
N LEU A 98 39.43 15.08 -13.55
CA LEU A 98 38.67 14.66 -12.38
C LEU A 98 39.43 15.09 -11.12
N LYS A 99 38.87 16.05 -10.38
CA LYS A 99 39.55 16.66 -9.22
C LYS A 99 39.16 15.96 -7.93
N TYR A 100 40.13 15.77 -7.04
CA TYR A 100 39.93 15.28 -5.68
C TYR A 100 40.59 16.23 -4.69
N ILE A 101 39.82 16.72 -3.72
CA ILE A 101 40.29 17.69 -2.74
C ILE A 101 39.89 17.23 -1.34
N GLN A 102 40.85 17.17 -0.42
CA GLN A 102 40.53 16.96 0.99
C GLN A 102 39.84 18.23 1.52
N MET A 103 38.58 18.11 1.94
CA MET A 103 37.79 19.25 2.40
C MET A 103 36.66 18.78 3.31
N ASP A 104 36.36 19.59 4.33
CA ASP A 104 35.16 19.42 5.14
C ASP A 104 33.96 20.05 4.42
N ALA A 105 32.92 19.25 4.17
CA ALA A 105 31.73 19.72 3.47
C ALA A 105 30.89 20.69 4.31
N LEU A 106 31.14 20.79 5.62
CA LEU A 106 30.53 21.79 6.51
C LEU A 106 31.20 23.17 6.41
N ASN A 107 32.36 23.27 5.75
CA ASN A 107 33.11 24.52 5.59
C ASN A 107 33.97 24.47 4.32
N MET A 108 33.35 24.74 3.17
CA MET A 108 33.97 24.61 1.87
C MET A 108 34.71 25.90 1.45
N SER A 109 35.93 25.76 0.94
CA SER A 109 36.74 26.91 0.48
C SER A 109 36.40 27.37 -0.95
N PHE A 110 35.25 26.97 -1.48
CA PHE A 110 34.79 27.34 -2.82
C PHE A 110 34.11 28.70 -2.84
N GLU A 111 34.09 29.34 -4.00
CA GLU A 111 33.39 30.59 -4.21
C GLU A 111 31.88 30.42 -4.15
N ASN A 112 31.17 31.50 -3.80
CA ASN A 112 29.71 31.51 -3.83
C ASN A 112 29.22 31.26 -5.26
N GLN A 113 28.18 30.45 -5.41
CA GLN A 113 27.56 30.16 -6.71
C GLN A 113 28.55 29.61 -7.76
N GLN A 114 29.51 28.78 -7.34
CA GLN A 114 30.48 28.16 -8.23
C GLN A 114 29.91 26.97 -9.01
N PHE A 115 29.04 26.17 -8.39
CA PHE A 115 28.58 24.88 -8.95
C PHE A 115 27.17 24.94 -9.51
N SER A 116 26.93 24.19 -10.58
CA SER A 116 25.59 23.96 -11.15
C SER A 116 24.88 22.80 -10.45
N VAL A 117 25.64 21.80 -10.01
CA VAL A 117 25.13 20.61 -9.33
C VAL A 117 26.01 20.29 -8.12
N VAL A 118 25.38 20.00 -6.99
CA VAL A 118 26.02 19.33 -5.86
C VAL A 118 25.38 17.95 -5.74
N LEU A 119 26.20 16.90 -5.71
CA LEU A 119 25.80 15.50 -5.68
C LEU A 119 26.29 14.87 -4.38
N ASP A 120 25.36 14.31 -3.61
CA ASP A 120 25.60 13.58 -2.37
C ASP A 120 25.09 12.14 -2.54
N LYS A 121 25.89 11.16 -2.14
CA LYS A 121 25.46 9.76 -2.10
C LYS A 121 25.83 9.14 -0.76
N GLY A 122 24.89 9.21 0.18
CA GLY A 122 25.00 8.68 1.54
C GLY A 122 25.88 9.48 2.49
N THR A 123 26.38 10.64 2.09
CA THR A 123 27.12 11.54 2.99
C THR A 123 26.16 12.18 3.98
N LEU A 124 24.98 12.62 3.52
CA LEU A 124 23.93 13.13 4.39
C LEU A 124 23.50 12.10 5.44
N ASP A 125 23.35 10.83 5.05
CA ASP A 125 22.98 9.75 5.99
C ASP A 125 24.06 9.52 7.06
N ALA A 126 25.33 9.67 6.69
CA ALA A 126 26.45 9.55 7.60
C ALA A 126 26.55 10.74 8.58
N LEU A 127 26.21 11.95 8.11
CA LEU A 127 26.21 13.18 8.92
C LEU A 127 24.96 13.30 9.81
N MET A 128 23.85 12.63 9.46
CA MET A 128 22.57 12.72 10.16
C MET A 128 22.11 11.37 10.77
N PRO A 129 22.87 10.76 11.69
CA PRO A 129 22.52 9.48 12.31
C PRO A 129 21.25 9.52 13.21
N ASP A 130 20.93 10.71 13.71
CA ASP A 130 19.80 10.99 14.60
C ASP A 130 19.24 12.41 14.37
N ASP A 131 18.23 12.78 15.14
CA ASP A 131 17.52 14.06 15.13
C ASP A 131 17.84 14.94 16.34
N LYS A 132 18.98 14.72 17.00
CA LYS A 132 19.43 15.54 18.14
C LYS A 132 19.83 16.94 17.68
N GLU A 133 19.67 17.93 18.56
CA GLU A 133 19.95 19.34 18.25
C GLU A 133 21.36 19.60 17.70
N GLU A 134 22.40 18.93 18.24
CA GLU A 134 23.77 19.06 17.75
C GLU A 134 23.91 18.56 16.29
N THR A 135 23.29 17.42 15.98
CA THR A 135 23.26 16.86 14.63
C THR A 135 22.52 17.80 13.69
N LEU A 136 21.35 18.31 14.09
CA LEU A 136 20.58 19.27 13.30
C LEU A 136 21.35 20.57 13.02
N ALA A 137 22.14 21.06 13.98
CA ALA A 137 22.99 22.23 13.76
C ALA A 137 24.08 21.98 12.70
N LYS A 138 24.71 20.79 12.72
CA LYS A 138 25.70 20.37 11.70
C LYS A 138 25.06 20.23 10.32
N ILE A 139 23.87 19.61 10.22
CA ILE A 139 23.17 19.48 8.94
C ILE A 139 22.70 20.83 8.42
N LYS A 140 22.31 21.76 9.30
CA LYS A 140 22.03 23.14 8.89
C LYS A 140 23.26 23.77 8.22
N GLN A 141 24.44 23.65 8.85
CA GLN A 141 25.69 24.15 8.28
C GLN A 141 26.00 23.51 6.92
N TYR A 142 25.82 22.19 6.82
CA TYR A 142 25.99 21.47 5.56
C TYR A 142 25.08 22.01 4.45
N PHE A 143 23.79 22.18 4.74
CA PHE A 143 22.82 22.67 3.77
C PHE A 143 23.04 24.15 3.43
N ASP A 144 23.45 24.97 4.39
CA ASP A 144 23.82 26.37 4.15
C ASP A 144 25.03 26.46 3.20
N GLU A 145 26.05 25.62 3.39
CA GLU A 145 27.23 25.53 2.53
C GLU A 145 26.88 25.04 1.11
N ILE A 146 26.06 23.99 0.98
CA ILE A 146 25.52 23.54 -0.31
C ILE A 146 24.79 24.70 -1.00
N SER A 147 23.92 25.39 -0.26
CA SER A 147 23.15 26.50 -0.79
C SER A 147 24.08 27.64 -1.23
N ARG A 148 25.13 27.95 -0.48
CA ARG A 148 26.10 29.01 -0.81
C ARG A 148 26.84 28.73 -2.11
N VAL A 149 27.35 27.50 -2.29
CA VAL A 149 28.16 27.15 -3.46
C VAL A 149 27.31 26.87 -4.72
N LEU A 150 26.01 26.60 -4.57
CA LEU A 150 25.08 26.42 -5.68
C LEU A 150 24.65 27.74 -6.33
N LYS A 151 24.74 27.77 -7.66
CA LYS A 151 24.15 28.82 -8.50
C LYS A 151 22.64 28.86 -8.38
N ASN A 152 22.05 30.03 -8.68
CA ASN A 152 20.62 30.10 -8.95
C ASN A 152 20.24 29.16 -10.12
N GLY A 153 19.17 28.38 -9.98
CA GLY A 153 18.82 27.30 -10.91
C GLY A 153 19.66 26.03 -10.79
N GLY A 154 20.65 26.02 -9.89
CA GLY A 154 21.46 24.84 -9.56
C GLY A 154 20.69 23.81 -8.74
N ARG A 155 21.20 22.58 -8.69
CA ARG A 155 20.51 21.43 -8.10
C ARG A 155 21.38 20.76 -7.05
N PHE A 156 20.81 20.54 -5.88
CA PHE A 156 21.31 19.54 -4.94
C PHE A 156 20.63 18.20 -5.26
N VAL A 157 21.42 17.19 -5.59
CA VAL A 157 20.98 15.83 -5.88
C VAL A 157 21.53 14.92 -4.78
N CYS A 158 20.66 14.32 -3.97
CA CYS A 158 21.04 13.48 -2.84
C CYS A 158 20.46 12.08 -2.99
N VAL A 159 21.32 11.06 -2.98
CA VAL A 159 20.92 9.64 -2.97
C VAL A 159 21.05 9.13 -1.54
N SER A 160 19.93 8.68 -0.97
CA SER A 160 19.79 8.36 0.46
C SER A 160 18.73 7.27 0.67
N LEU A 161 18.78 6.59 1.82
CA LEU A 161 17.66 5.76 2.30
C LEU A 161 16.45 6.59 2.75
N LEU A 162 16.66 7.91 2.90
CA LEU A 162 15.67 8.94 3.19
C LEU A 162 14.83 8.58 4.42
N GLN A 163 15.52 8.26 5.51
CA GLN A 163 14.88 7.96 6.80
C GLN A 163 14.02 9.14 7.25
N GLU A 164 13.02 8.87 8.09
CA GLU A 164 11.96 9.84 8.41
C GLU A 164 12.51 11.18 8.92
N HIS A 165 13.52 11.17 9.80
CA HIS A 165 14.12 12.40 10.32
C HIS A 165 14.87 13.19 9.25
N ILE A 166 15.57 12.51 8.34
CA ILE A 166 16.27 13.12 7.20
C ILE A 166 15.25 13.78 6.27
N LEU A 167 14.19 13.04 5.89
CA LEU A 167 13.14 13.55 5.02
C LEU A 167 12.44 14.77 5.61
N LYS A 168 12.06 14.70 6.90
CA LYS A 168 11.45 15.83 7.64
C LYS A 168 12.34 17.06 7.59
N TYR A 169 13.63 16.90 7.87
CA TYR A 169 14.55 18.03 7.88
C TYR A 169 14.78 18.63 6.49
N MET A 170 14.88 17.79 5.44
CA MET A 170 14.99 18.27 4.06
C MET A 170 13.73 19.03 3.60
N LEU A 171 12.53 18.52 3.89
CA LEU A 171 11.26 19.17 3.57
C LEU A 171 11.05 20.47 4.35
N GLN A 172 11.57 20.56 5.57
CA GLN A 172 11.57 21.80 6.33
C GLN A 172 12.55 22.83 5.75
N TYR A 173 13.78 22.43 5.45
CA TYR A 173 14.85 23.34 5.04
C TYR A 173 14.66 23.85 3.60
N PHE A 174 14.58 22.94 2.61
CA PHE A 174 14.71 23.32 1.20
C PHE A 174 13.53 24.17 0.69
N PRO A 175 12.25 23.73 0.82
CA PRO A 175 11.09 24.56 0.50
C PRO A 175 11.07 25.94 1.16
N SER A 176 11.51 26.04 2.43
CA SER A 176 11.58 27.32 3.16
C SER A 176 12.66 28.27 2.63
N ASN A 177 13.65 27.73 1.90
CA ASN A 177 14.76 28.48 1.31
C ASN A 177 14.63 28.62 -0.22
N ASN A 178 13.40 28.65 -0.76
CA ASN A 178 13.10 28.80 -2.20
C ASN A 178 13.63 27.66 -3.09
N TYR A 179 13.69 26.43 -2.58
CA TYR A 179 13.95 25.27 -3.40
C TYR A 179 12.66 24.55 -3.80
N MET A 180 12.60 24.13 -5.06
CA MET A 180 11.69 23.05 -5.47
C MET A 180 12.21 21.72 -4.93
N PHE A 181 11.34 20.92 -4.32
CA PHE A 181 11.69 19.61 -3.78
C PHE A 181 11.08 18.50 -4.64
N ARG A 182 11.94 17.57 -5.07
CA ARG A 182 11.53 16.34 -5.78
C ARG A 182 12.15 15.13 -5.12
N ALA A 183 11.42 14.04 -5.00
CA ALA A 183 11.99 12.75 -4.63
C ALA A 183 11.58 11.67 -5.62
N VAL A 184 12.50 10.78 -5.97
CA VAL A 184 12.29 9.67 -6.91
C VAL A 184 12.83 8.39 -6.29
N ARG A 185 12.04 7.31 -6.32
CA ARG A 185 12.51 5.99 -5.90
C ARG A 185 13.40 5.36 -6.98
N CYS A 186 14.55 4.83 -6.57
CA CYS A 186 15.56 4.22 -7.45
C CYS A 186 15.38 2.69 -7.52
N PHE A 187 14.41 2.23 -8.31
CA PHE A 187 14.07 0.81 -8.43
C PHE A 187 15.20 -0.09 -8.92
N GLU A 188 16.01 0.36 -9.88
CA GLU A 188 17.10 -0.45 -10.42
C GLU A 188 18.19 -0.72 -9.36
N ALA A 189 18.46 0.25 -8.48
CA ALA A 189 19.40 0.06 -7.36
C ALA A 189 18.89 -1.01 -6.39
N GLU A 190 17.59 -0.98 -6.09
CA GLU A 190 16.94 -1.97 -5.23
C GLU A 190 16.95 -3.37 -5.85
N LYS A 191 16.61 -3.45 -7.14
CA LYS A 191 16.58 -4.70 -7.91
C LYS A 191 17.98 -5.33 -7.96
N LYS A 192 19.01 -4.52 -8.23
CA LYS A 192 20.40 -4.99 -8.26
C LYS A 192 20.86 -5.53 -6.90
N ALA A 193 20.51 -4.84 -5.81
CA ALA A 193 20.79 -5.32 -4.46
C ALA A 193 20.13 -6.69 -4.21
N ILE A 194 18.87 -6.87 -4.62
CA ILE A 194 18.16 -8.16 -4.51
C ILE A 194 18.84 -9.24 -5.36
N GLU A 195 19.23 -8.93 -6.60
CA GLU A 195 19.95 -9.86 -7.50
C GLU A 195 21.30 -10.31 -6.91
N ASN A 196 21.97 -9.44 -6.16
CA ASN A 196 23.21 -9.74 -5.44
C ASN A 196 22.98 -10.50 -4.13
N GLY A 197 21.73 -10.81 -3.78
CA GLY A 197 21.37 -11.49 -2.53
C GLY A 197 21.41 -10.60 -1.30
N GLU A 198 21.44 -9.29 -1.48
CA GLU A 198 21.48 -8.30 -0.40
C GLU A 198 20.06 -7.92 0.08
N SER A 199 19.99 -7.42 1.30
CA SER A 199 18.77 -6.81 1.82
C SER A 199 18.57 -5.45 1.17
N SER A 200 17.58 -5.30 0.30
CA SER A 200 17.29 -4.01 -0.30
C SER A 200 16.34 -3.19 0.58
N MET A 201 16.80 -2.01 0.99
CA MET A 201 15.94 -0.95 1.50
C MET A 201 15.62 0.02 0.34
N PRO A 202 14.45 0.67 0.34
CA PRO A 202 14.13 1.61 -0.72
C PRO A 202 15.15 2.74 -0.78
N VAL A 203 15.69 2.96 -1.98
CA VAL A 203 16.67 4.03 -2.25
C VAL A 203 15.94 5.18 -2.92
N PHE A 204 16.23 6.40 -2.49
CA PHE A 204 15.62 7.60 -3.05
C PHE A 204 16.69 8.56 -3.55
N MET A 205 16.41 9.19 -4.69
CA MET A 205 17.11 10.37 -5.18
C MET A 205 16.24 11.60 -4.94
N VAL A 206 16.70 12.48 -4.05
CA VAL A 206 16.10 13.77 -3.79
C VAL A 206 16.78 14.83 -4.66
N VAL A 207 15.99 15.65 -5.33
CA VAL A 207 16.47 16.75 -6.17
C VAL A 207 15.86 18.05 -5.68
N CYS A 208 16.70 18.88 -5.06
CA CYS A 208 16.35 20.22 -4.61
C CYS A 208 16.88 21.24 -5.61
N THR A 209 16.02 21.95 -6.34
CA THR A 209 16.44 22.98 -7.31
C THR A 209 16.30 24.37 -6.72
N LYS A 210 17.39 25.15 -6.70
CA LYS A 210 17.46 26.49 -6.12
C LYS A 210 16.80 27.53 -7.01
N PHE A 211 15.97 28.40 -6.44
CA PHE A 211 15.45 29.58 -7.11
C PHE A 211 15.72 30.85 -6.29
N SER A 212 15.80 31.99 -6.97
CA SER A 212 15.89 33.30 -6.33
C SER A 212 14.59 33.66 -5.61
N SER A 213 13.46 33.22 -6.15
CA SER A 213 12.14 33.33 -5.54
C SER A 213 11.24 32.23 -6.09
N LEU A 214 10.46 31.60 -5.21
CA LEU A 214 9.47 30.60 -5.59
C LEU A 214 8.10 31.00 -4.98
N PRO A 215 7.16 31.54 -5.78
CA PRO A 215 5.91 32.09 -5.24
C PRO A 215 4.98 31.04 -4.63
N ARG A 216 5.18 29.76 -4.96
CA ARG A 216 4.46 28.62 -4.39
C ARG A 216 5.42 27.47 -4.18
N LYS A 217 5.28 26.75 -3.06
CA LYS A 217 6.00 25.49 -2.82
C LYS A 217 5.73 24.52 -3.98
N VAL A 218 6.79 23.84 -4.42
CA VAL A 218 6.71 22.78 -5.43
C VAL A 218 7.28 21.53 -4.79
N LEU A 219 6.38 20.60 -4.47
CA LEU A 219 6.67 19.32 -3.85
C LEU A 219 6.22 18.23 -4.81
N GLU A 220 7.15 17.42 -5.30
CA GLU A 220 6.84 16.34 -6.22
C GLU A 220 7.50 15.03 -5.79
N LEU A 221 6.80 13.93 -6.00
CA LEU A 221 7.25 12.61 -5.62
C LEU A 221 6.93 11.61 -6.73
N ASN A 222 7.87 10.71 -6.99
CA ASN A 222 7.68 9.55 -7.83
C ASN A 222 8.08 8.28 -7.07
N LEU A 223 7.06 7.46 -6.77
CA LEU A 223 7.20 6.15 -6.11
C LEU A 223 6.88 4.98 -7.04
N GLY A 224 6.66 5.22 -8.34
CA GLY A 224 6.28 4.21 -9.31
C GLY A 224 7.35 4.01 -10.38
N SER A 225 7.28 2.93 -11.14
CA SER A 225 8.17 2.68 -12.28
C SER A 225 7.87 3.57 -13.49
N LEU A 226 6.73 4.26 -13.49
CA LEU A 226 6.34 5.20 -14.54
C LEU A 226 7.04 6.55 -14.34
N GLU A 227 7.40 7.23 -15.43
CA GLU A 227 8.14 8.51 -15.37
C GLU A 227 7.32 9.71 -14.87
N LYS A 228 6.08 9.50 -14.43
CA LYS A 228 5.19 10.61 -14.05
C LYS A 228 5.43 11.04 -12.60
N MET A 229 5.91 12.27 -12.43
CA MET A 229 5.96 12.94 -11.12
C MET A 229 4.54 13.29 -10.65
N GLN A 230 4.24 13.02 -9.38
CA GLN A 230 3.00 13.44 -8.73
C GLN A 230 3.27 14.67 -7.87
N ARG A 231 2.41 15.68 -7.95
CA ARG A 231 2.51 16.90 -7.14
C ARG A 231 1.71 16.79 -5.86
N TYR A 232 2.28 17.30 -4.77
CA TYR A 232 1.69 17.30 -3.44
C TYR A 232 1.52 18.73 -2.92
N GLU A 233 0.51 18.95 -2.10
CA GLU A 233 0.25 20.26 -1.48
C GLU A 233 0.92 20.37 -0.11
N LYS A 234 1.03 19.24 0.60
CA LYS A 234 1.51 19.18 1.98
C LYS A 234 2.74 18.26 2.11
N GLU A 235 3.65 18.64 3.00
CA GLU A 235 4.88 17.89 3.29
C GLU A 235 4.56 16.55 3.94
N GLU A 236 3.51 16.49 4.77
CA GLU A 236 3.04 15.29 5.45
C GLU A 236 2.61 14.17 4.49
N GLU A 237 2.07 14.53 3.32
CA GLU A 237 1.67 13.55 2.31
C GLU A 237 2.88 12.84 1.69
N ILE A 238 3.98 13.57 1.47
CA ILE A 238 5.25 13.00 0.98
C ILE A 238 5.86 12.10 2.07
N ILE A 239 5.88 12.58 3.32
CA ILE A 239 6.38 11.81 4.47
C ILE A 239 5.61 10.49 4.60
N SER A 240 4.29 10.54 4.60
CA SER A 240 3.45 9.34 4.69
C SER A 240 3.66 8.40 3.51
N SER A 241 3.77 8.92 2.28
CA SER A 241 3.96 8.10 1.08
C SER A 241 5.30 7.35 1.10
N ILE A 242 6.40 8.03 1.46
CA ILE A 242 7.73 7.41 1.57
C ILE A 242 7.77 6.42 2.74
N ALA A 243 7.20 6.78 3.90
CA ALA A 243 7.11 5.89 5.05
C ALA A 243 6.35 4.60 4.72
N ASN A 244 5.25 4.68 3.97
CA ASN A 244 4.49 3.51 3.52
C ASN A 244 5.34 2.57 2.65
N VAL A 245 6.17 3.12 1.75
CA VAL A 245 7.09 2.32 0.92
C VAL A 245 8.19 1.65 1.76
N GLN A 246 8.78 2.40 2.68
CA GLN A 246 9.81 1.87 3.60
C GLN A 246 9.24 0.78 4.51
N ASN A 247 8.05 1.00 5.08
CA ASN A 247 7.34 0.02 5.92
C ASN A 247 6.99 -1.24 5.13
N ALA A 248 6.47 -1.10 3.91
CA ALA A 248 6.18 -2.24 3.04
C ALA A 248 7.45 -3.07 2.76
N SER A 249 8.58 -2.41 2.47
CA SER A 249 9.87 -3.11 2.25
C SER A 249 10.37 -3.82 3.51
N PHE A 250 10.21 -3.20 4.68
CA PHE A 250 10.57 -3.79 5.96
C PHE A 250 9.74 -5.05 6.24
N VAL A 251 8.42 -4.97 6.03
CA VAL A 251 7.50 -6.12 6.17
C VAL A 251 7.89 -7.24 5.21
N CYS A 252 8.12 -6.95 3.93
CA CYS A 252 8.56 -7.95 2.95
C CYS A 252 9.89 -8.61 3.34
N SER A 253 10.85 -7.81 3.81
CA SER A 253 12.15 -8.32 4.28
C SER A 253 12.01 -9.20 5.52
N GLY A 254 11.12 -8.84 6.45
CA GLY A 254 10.75 -9.67 7.60
C GLY A 254 10.14 -10.99 7.16
N LEU A 255 9.14 -10.95 6.28
CA LEU A 255 8.47 -12.14 5.72
C LEU A 255 9.44 -13.09 5.01
N LYS A 256 10.50 -12.59 4.37
CA LYS A 256 11.54 -13.42 3.76
C LYS A 256 12.33 -14.24 4.78
N ARG A 257 12.51 -13.73 6.00
CA ARG A 257 13.40 -14.29 7.04
C ARG A 257 12.67 -14.99 8.18
N SER A 258 11.39 -14.68 8.39
CA SER A 258 10.63 -15.20 9.51
C SER A 258 9.24 -15.67 9.11
N SER A 259 8.68 -16.53 9.97
CA SER A 259 7.25 -16.81 9.98
C SER A 259 6.51 -15.75 10.79
N ILE A 260 5.27 -15.47 10.39
CA ILE A 260 4.37 -14.50 11.05
C ILE A 260 3.90 -15.04 12.43
N GLY A 261 4.03 -16.35 12.65
CA GLY A 261 3.53 -17.05 13.83
C GLY A 261 2.05 -17.44 13.67
N GLU A 262 1.62 -18.45 14.42
CA GLU A 262 0.31 -19.08 14.21
C GLU A 262 -0.88 -18.15 14.42
N GLU A 263 -0.75 -17.14 15.30
CA GLU A 263 -1.84 -16.25 15.68
C GLU A 263 -1.83 -14.89 15.00
N ASN A 264 -0.99 -14.67 13.99
CA ASN A 264 -0.92 -13.37 13.31
C ASN A 264 -1.15 -13.52 11.80
N GLU A 265 -1.49 -12.41 11.16
CA GLU A 265 -1.51 -12.28 9.70
C GLU A 265 -0.96 -10.89 9.36
N VAL A 266 -0.35 -10.77 8.19
CA VAL A 266 0.06 -9.48 7.65
C VAL A 266 -0.96 -9.06 6.60
N VAL A 267 -1.42 -7.81 6.68
CA VAL A 267 -2.40 -7.25 5.75
C VAL A 267 -1.76 -6.09 5.00
N LEU A 268 -1.83 -6.13 3.68
CA LEU A 268 -1.27 -5.11 2.79
C LEU A 268 -2.34 -4.67 1.79
N ASP A 269 -2.60 -3.37 1.75
CA ASP A 269 -3.43 -2.78 0.70
C ASP A 269 -2.55 -2.33 -0.46
N LEU A 270 -2.90 -2.77 -1.67
CA LEU A 270 -2.20 -2.43 -2.90
C LEU A 270 -3.02 -1.41 -3.67
N TYR A 271 -2.36 -0.34 -4.11
CA TYR A 271 -2.99 0.78 -4.80
C TYR A 271 -2.49 0.84 -6.24
N GLU A 272 -3.38 1.20 -7.16
CA GLU A 272 -2.97 1.65 -8.49
C GLU A 272 -2.28 3.02 -8.37
N PRO A 273 -1.21 3.30 -9.13
CA PRO A 273 -0.54 4.59 -9.11
C PRO A 273 -1.51 5.77 -9.28
N GLY A 274 -1.56 6.65 -8.27
CA GLY A 274 -2.44 7.83 -8.25
C GLY A 274 -3.88 7.57 -7.75
N SER A 275 -4.26 6.32 -7.48
CA SER A 275 -5.53 5.99 -6.84
C SER A 275 -5.51 6.29 -5.34
N LYS A 276 -6.63 6.78 -4.81
CA LYS A 276 -6.86 6.93 -3.36
C LYS A 276 -7.50 5.70 -2.73
N ASN A 277 -8.07 4.81 -3.55
CA ASN A 277 -8.74 3.61 -3.08
C ASN A 277 -7.87 2.38 -3.35
N PRO A 278 -7.81 1.42 -2.41
CA PRO A 278 -7.10 0.18 -2.63
C PRO A 278 -7.72 -0.58 -3.79
N ARG A 279 -6.85 -1.19 -4.60
CA ARG A 279 -7.22 -2.07 -5.70
C ARG A 279 -7.20 -3.53 -5.26
N PHE A 280 -6.31 -3.91 -4.35
CA PHE A 280 -6.27 -5.24 -3.75
C PHE A 280 -6.01 -5.13 -2.25
N THR A 281 -6.44 -6.14 -1.49
CA THR A 281 -5.91 -6.42 -0.16
C THR A 281 -5.28 -7.80 -0.16
N VAL A 282 -4.05 -7.89 0.34
CA VAL A 282 -3.29 -9.14 0.46
C VAL A 282 -3.15 -9.51 1.92
N TYR A 283 -3.68 -10.67 2.28
CA TYR A 283 -3.50 -11.29 3.59
C TYR A 283 -2.41 -12.35 3.48
N VAL A 284 -1.26 -12.14 4.11
CA VAL A 284 -0.22 -13.15 4.22
C VAL A 284 -0.44 -13.94 5.50
N VAL A 285 -0.66 -15.24 5.34
CA VAL A 285 -1.06 -16.15 6.42
C VAL A 285 -0.15 -17.36 6.44
N ASP A 286 0.39 -17.67 7.62
CA ASP A 286 1.23 -18.84 7.88
C ASP A 286 0.48 -19.92 8.67
N VAL A 287 0.85 -21.17 8.43
CA VAL A 287 0.52 -22.31 9.29
C VAL A 287 1.81 -23.09 9.59
N PRO A 288 1.85 -23.88 10.68
CA PRO A 288 3.03 -24.66 11.03
C PRO A 288 3.53 -25.53 9.87
N PRO A 289 4.85 -25.58 9.65
CA PRO A 289 5.42 -26.34 8.54
C PRO A 289 5.07 -27.83 8.66
N GLN A 290 4.60 -28.42 7.56
CA GLN A 290 4.27 -29.84 7.44
C GLN A 290 5.01 -30.42 6.24
N HIS A 291 5.58 -31.63 6.38
CA HIS A 291 6.51 -32.22 5.41
C HIS A 291 5.94 -32.41 3.99
N ASN A 292 4.62 -32.49 3.84
CA ASN A 292 3.96 -32.73 2.55
C ASN A 292 3.34 -31.46 1.93
N ASN A 293 3.54 -30.29 2.55
CA ASN A 293 2.95 -29.05 2.07
C ASN A 293 3.90 -28.31 1.12
N SER A 294 3.31 -27.65 0.13
CA SER A 294 4.02 -26.65 -0.67
C SER A 294 4.36 -25.43 0.19
N GLN A 295 5.50 -24.80 -0.08
CA GLN A 295 5.98 -23.73 0.80
C GLN A 295 5.13 -22.44 0.67
N TYR A 296 4.69 -22.07 -0.54
CA TYR A 296 4.02 -20.79 -0.78
C TYR A 296 3.24 -20.74 -2.09
N ALA A 297 2.09 -20.04 -2.08
CA ALA A 297 1.33 -19.70 -3.28
C ALA A 297 0.55 -18.38 -3.08
N GLY A 298 0.20 -17.72 -4.18
CA GLY A 298 -0.85 -16.70 -4.19
C GLY A 298 -2.22 -17.35 -4.30
N PHE A 299 -3.24 -16.80 -3.64
CA PHE A 299 -4.63 -17.25 -3.79
C PHE A 299 -5.52 -16.06 -4.12
N ILE A 300 -6.05 -15.99 -5.34
CA ILE A 300 -6.96 -14.92 -5.75
C ILE A 300 -8.38 -15.33 -5.39
N VAL A 301 -9.04 -14.52 -4.56
CA VAL A 301 -10.44 -14.69 -4.21
C VAL A 301 -11.31 -14.17 -5.35
N PRO A 302 -12.20 -14.99 -5.95
CA PRO A 302 -13.08 -14.53 -7.01
C PRO A 302 -14.03 -13.41 -6.54
N GLU A 303 -14.35 -12.50 -7.46
CA GLU A 303 -15.33 -11.43 -7.26
C GLU A 303 -16.68 -12.00 -6.80
N GLY A 304 -17.21 -11.42 -5.73
CA GLY A 304 -18.47 -11.84 -5.12
C GLY A 304 -18.32 -12.98 -4.10
N ARG A 305 -17.13 -13.53 -3.88
CA ARG A 305 -16.90 -14.55 -2.84
C ARG A 305 -16.20 -14.02 -1.60
N GLU A 306 -15.73 -12.78 -1.60
CA GLU A 306 -14.87 -12.17 -0.57
C GLU A 306 -15.51 -12.20 0.83
N ALA A 307 -16.84 -12.16 0.90
CA ALA A 307 -17.59 -12.21 2.16
C ALA A 307 -17.72 -13.62 2.75
N GLU A 308 -17.42 -14.68 1.99
CA GLU A 308 -17.47 -16.05 2.49
C GLU A 308 -16.48 -16.23 3.65
N TRP A 309 -16.91 -17.00 4.65
CA TRP A 309 -16.14 -17.20 5.88
C TRP A 309 -14.68 -17.59 5.65
N LEU A 310 -14.42 -18.38 4.60
CA LEU A 310 -13.11 -18.86 4.18
C LEU A 310 -12.12 -17.74 3.84
N PHE A 311 -12.61 -16.59 3.37
CA PHE A 311 -11.78 -15.44 2.97
C PHE A 311 -11.94 -14.24 3.89
N SER A 312 -13.14 -14.02 4.44
CA SER A 312 -13.44 -12.83 5.25
C SER A 312 -12.91 -12.92 6.67
N THR A 313 -12.74 -14.13 7.22
CA THR A 313 -12.29 -14.31 8.61
C THR A 313 -10.87 -14.85 8.69
N LYS A 314 -10.15 -14.48 9.76
CA LYS A 314 -8.81 -15.00 10.04
C LYS A 314 -8.80 -16.53 10.20
N ALA A 315 -9.81 -17.08 10.89
CA ALA A 315 -9.95 -18.53 11.06
C ALA A 315 -10.18 -19.24 9.72
N GLY A 316 -11.02 -18.66 8.86
CA GLY A 316 -11.24 -19.14 7.50
C GLY A 316 -9.98 -19.09 6.65
N ARG A 317 -9.25 -17.97 6.66
CA ARG A 317 -7.99 -17.84 5.92
C ARG A 317 -6.96 -18.88 6.37
N LYS A 318 -6.82 -19.13 7.67
CA LYS A 318 -5.97 -20.23 8.18
C LYS A 318 -6.48 -21.61 7.72
N ASN A 319 -7.79 -21.83 7.66
CA ASN A 319 -8.36 -23.07 7.12
C ASN A 319 -8.00 -23.22 5.63
N LEU A 320 -8.10 -22.14 4.85
CA LEU A 320 -7.73 -22.09 3.44
C LEU A 320 -6.29 -22.56 3.21
N VAL A 321 -5.33 -22.02 3.98
CA VAL A 321 -3.91 -22.45 3.89
C VAL A 321 -3.75 -23.95 4.11
N ARG A 322 -4.48 -24.53 5.07
CA ARG A 322 -4.42 -25.98 5.36
C ARG A 322 -5.02 -26.82 4.24
N VAL A 323 -6.19 -26.44 3.71
CA VAL A 323 -6.88 -27.23 2.68
C VAL A 323 -6.18 -27.16 1.32
N THR A 324 -5.49 -26.04 1.02
CA THR A 324 -4.65 -25.95 -0.19
C THR A 324 -3.32 -26.67 -0.03
N LYS A 325 -3.00 -27.22 1.15
CA LYS A 325 -1.73 -27.90 1.48
C LYS A 325 -0.50 -27.01 1.29
N HIS A 326 -0.58 -25.76 1.77
CA HIS A 326 0.55 -24.83 1.77
C HIS A 326 0.99 -24.49 3.20
N ASN A 327 2.21 -23.95 3.37
CA ASN A 327 2.67 -23.41 4.65
C ASN A 327 2.42 -21.92 4.78
N ARG A 328 2.45 -21.19 3.65
CA ARG A 328 2.06 -19.78 3.55
C ARG A 328 1.15 -19.58 2.35
N LEU A 329 0.14 -18.72 2.48
CA LEU A 329 -0.55 -18.14 1.33
C LEU A 329 -0.52 -16.61 1.40
N ALA A 330 -0.41 -15.98 0.24
CA ALA A 330 -0.87 -14.60 0.05
C ALA A 330 -2.29 -14.66 -0.54
N ILE A 331 -3.29 -14.41 0.30
CA ILE A 331 -4.71 -14.44 -0.08
C ILE A 331 -5.10 -13.04 -0.53
N ILE A 332 -5.49 -12.89 -1.80
CA ILE A 332 -5.75 -11.60 -2.43
C ILE A 332 -7.24 -11.41 -2.65
N THR A 333 -7.81 -10.34 -2.09
CA THR A 333 -9.18 -9.90 -2.35
C THR A 333 -9.22 -8.73 -3.32
N LEU A 334 -10.20 -8.75 -4.22
CA LEU A 334 -10.46 -7.74 -5.25
C LEU A 334 -11.43 -6.68 -4.69
N HIS A 335 -11.08 -5.39 -4.75
CA HIS A 335 -11.93 -4.32 -4.22
C HIS A 335 -13.10 -3.98 -5.14
N ARG A 336 -14.22 -3.55 -4.55
CA ARG A 336 -15.38 -3.03 -5.31
C ARG A 336 -15.05 -1.71 -6.01
N GLY A 337 -15.71 -1.44 -7.13
CA GLY A 337 -15.52 -0.22 -7.93
C GLY A 337 -14.30 -0.24 -8.85
N GLN A 338 -13.53 -1.34 -8.84
CA GLN A 338 -12.38 -1.58 -9.71
C GLN A 338 -12.76 -2.50 -10.88
N LYS A 339 -11.97 -2.45 -11.96
CA LYS A 339 -12.14 -3.34 -13.11
C LYS A 339 -10.98 -4.32 -13.21
N TYR A 340 -11.32 -5.59 -13.43
CA TYR A 340 -10.40 -6.70 -13.62
C TYR A 340 -10.76 -7.44 -14.91
N GLU A 341 -9.82 -7.54 -15.84
CA GLU A 341 -10.10 -8.07 -17.18
C GLU A 341 -10.21 -9.60 -17.22
N SER A 342 -9.26 -10.27 -16.58
CA SER A 342 -9.15 -11.73 -16.54
C SER A 342 -8.27 -12.16 -15.38
N LEU A 343 -8.34 -13.44 -15.03
CA LEU A 343 -7.54 -13.99 -13.93
C LEU A 343 -6.05 -13.89 -14.27
N ASP A 344 -5.68 -14.11 -15.53
CA ASP A 344 -4.30 -13.97 -16.02
C ASP A 344 -3.80 -12.52 -15.93
N ALA A 345 -4.65 -11.53 -16.24
CA ALA A 345 -4.29 -10.12 -16.10
C ALA A 345 -4.03 -9.76 -14.63
N VAL A 346 -4.87 -10.25 -13.72
CA VAL A 346 -4.69 -10.04 -12.26
C VAL A 346 -3.43 -10.74 -11.75
N GLN A 347 -3.18 -11.99 -12.18
CA GLN A 347 -1.94 -12.71 -11.82
C GLN A 347 -0.69 -11.97 -12.30
N LYS A 348 -0.71 -11.44 -13.53
CA LYS A 348 0.39 -10.67 -14.10
C LYS A 348 0.64 -9.40 -13.29
N GLU A 349 -0.42 -8.68 -12.92
CA GLU A 349 -0.35 -7.46 -12.11
C GLU A 349 0.23 -7.72 -10.71
N LEU A 350 -0.14 -8.85 -10.08
CA LEU A 350 0.27 -9.20 -8.72
C LEU A 350 1.60 -9.97 -8.63
N SER A 351 2.15 -10.41 -9.76
CA SER A 351 3.28 -11.36 -9.79
C SER A 351 4.47 -10.88 -8.96
N ASP A 352 4.91 -9.63 -9.17
CA ASP A 352 6.08 -9.09 -8.47
C ASP A 352 5.80 -8.92 -6.96
N THR A 353 4.60 -8.46 -6.60
CA THR A 353 4.20 -8.31 -5.21
C THR A 353 4.18 -9.66 -4.49
N VAL A 354 3.55 -10.68 -5.07
CA VAL A 354 3.49 -12.02 -4.48
C VAL A 354 4.89 -12.61 -4.37
N CYS A 355 5.76 -12.43 -5.37
CA CYS A 355 7.16 -12.85 -5.28
C CYS A 355 7.91 -12.15 -4.13
N ASN A 356 7.66 -10.87 -3.89
CA ASN A 356 8.29 -10.12 -2.80
C ASN A 356 7.87 -10.57 -1.39
N LEU A 357 6.72 -11.23 -1.28
CA LEU A 357 6.18 -11.79 -0.02
C LEU A 357 6.62 -13.24 0.24
N ALA A 358 7.33 -13.85 -0.72
CA ALA A 358 7.79 -15.23 -0.62
C ALA A 358 8.88 -15.39 0.48
N PRO A 359 8.90 -16.53 1.20
CA PRO A 359 10.02 -16.90 2.06
C PRO A 359 11.33 -17.04 1.29
N SER A 360 12.46 -16.74 1.92
CA SER A 360 13.80 -16.86 1.30
C SER A 360 14.18 -18.29 0.89
N SER A 361 13.51 -19.32 1.44
CA SER A 361 13.69 -20.71 1.04
C SER A 361 13.20 -21.02 -0.38
N LEU A 362 12.28 -20.20 -0.91
CA LEU A 362 11.76 -20.32 -2.27
C LEU A 362 12.58 -19.44 -3.21
N ASN A 363 13.57 -20.03 -3.86
CA ASN A 363 14.36 -19.35 -4.89
C ASN A 363 13.69 -19.51 -6.27
N VAL A 364 12.43 -19.11 -6.39
CA VAL A 364 11.61 -19.33 -7.60
C VAL A 364 11.18 -18.00 -8.20
N LYS A 365 11.47 -17.79 -9.50
CA LYS A 365 11.09 -16.57 -10.24
C LYS A 365 9.57 -16.43 -10.48
N LYS A 366 8.79 -17.46 -10.20
CA LYS A 366 7.36 -17.49 -10.39
C LYS A 366 6.69 -18.27 -9.26
N ILE A 367 5.76 -17.62 -8.58
CA ILE A 367 4.94 -18.24 -7.55
C ILE A 367 3.62 -18.70 -8.21
N PRO A 368 3.15 -19.92 -7.92
CA PRO A 368 1.87 -20.37 -8.44
C PRO A 368 0.71 -19.57 -7.83
N PHE A 369 -0.29 -19.27 -8.65
CA PHE A 369 -1.55 -18.71 -8.21
C PHE A 369 -2.63 -19.79 -8.19
N LEU A 370 -3.42 -19.77 -7.12
CA LEU A 370 -4.60 -20.58 -6.91
C LEU A 370 -5.84 -19.67 -6.98
N SER A 371 -6.97 -20.22 -7.38
CA SER A 371 -8.28 -19.57 -7.27
C SER A 371 -9.38 -20.63 -7.27
N LEU A 372 -10.62 -20.20 -7.06
CA LEU A 372 -11.80 -21.05 -7.19
C LEU A 372 -12.44 -20.76 -8.54
N GLY A 373 -12.29 -21.69 -9.48
CA GLY A 373 -12.72 -21.52 -10.86
C GLY A 373 -11.62 -21.00 -11.79
N SER A 374 -12.01 -20.76 -13.04
CA SER A 374 -11.11 -20.31 -14.12
C SER A 374 -11.29 -18.83 -14.50
N ASP A 375 -12.25 -18.15 -13.89
CA ASP A 375 -12.54 -16.73 -14.11
C ASP A 375 -12.28 -15.89 -12.85
N VAL A 376 -12.36 -14.56 -12.98
CA VAL A 376 -12.18 -13.63 -11.85
C VAL A 376 -13.40 -13.57 -10.94
N GLY A 377 -14.48 -14.28 -11.22
CA GLY A 377 -15.79 -14.11 -10.63
C GLY A 377 -16.72 -13.25 -11.48
N HIS A 378 -18.00 -13.29 -11.16
CA HIS A 378 -19.04 -12.52 -11.85
C HIS A 378 -19.90 -11.76 -10.84
N ARG A 379 -19.71 -10.44 -10.83
CA ARG A 379 -20.49 -9.48 -10.03
C ARG A 379 -21.09 -8.43 -10.94
N THR A 380 -22.38 -8.17 -10.79
CA THR A 380 -23.07 -7.07 -11.50
C THR A 380 -23.62 -6.07 -10.49
N ILE A 381 -23.07 -4.86 -10.47
CA ILE A 381 -23.62 -3.76 -9.68
C ILE A 381 -24.98 -3.38 -10.26
N ARG A 382 -25.99 -3.33 -9.39
CA ARG A 382 -27.37 -2.93 -9.72
C ARG A 382 -27.66 -1.51 -9.31
N TYR A 383 -27.11 -1.09 -8.18
CA TYR A 383 -27.33 0.23 -7.63
C TYR A 383 -26.23 0.59 -6.64
N GLU A 384 -25.90 1.88 -6.59
CA GLU A 384 -25.02 2.47 -5.59
C GLU A 384 -25.77 3.64 -4.96
N GLY A 385 -25.67 3.76 -3.65
CA GLY A 385 -26.35 4.81 -2.89
C GLY A 385 -25.59 5.20 -1.65
N ASN A 386 -26.18 6.15 -0.91
CA ASN A 386 -25.67 6.61 0.37
C ASN A 386 -26.83 6.66 1.36
N SER A 387 -26.56 6.24 2.59
CA SER A 387 -27.43 6.36 3.75
C SER A 387 -26.75 7.25 4.78
N GLU A 388 -27.55 8.06 5.48
CA GLU A 388 -27.07 8.89 6.60
C GLU A 388 -26.49 8.03 7.75
N PHE A 389 -27.08 6.85 7.99
CA PHE A 389 -26.67 5.95 9.07
C PHE A 389 -25.57 4.97 8.66
N SER A 390 -25.64 4.43 7.44
CA SER A 390 -24.78 3.33 6.99
C SER A 390 -23.66 3.77 6.02
N GLY A 391 -23.69 5.02 5.58
CA GLY A 391 -22.78 5.56 4.58
C GLY A 391 -23.03 5.02 3.18
N ASN A 392 -21.98 4.94 2.37
CA ASN A 392 -22.08 4.43 1.00
C ASN A 392 -22.39 2.93 1.00
N TYR A 393 -23.29 2.52 0.10
CA TYR A 393 -23.70 1.12 -0.04
C TYR A 393 -23.83 0.71 -1.51
N VAL A 394 -23.73 -0.59 -1.75
CA VAL A 394 -23.82 -1.21 -3.08
C VAL A 394 -24.81 -2.36 -3.03
N ILE A 395 -25.64 -2.44 -4.06
CA ILE A 395 -26.50 -3.59 -4.35
C ILE A 395 -25.94 -4.29 -5.58
N GLU A 396 -25.65 -5.57 -5.45
CA GLU A 396 -25.02 -6.37 -6.50
C GLU A 396 -25.73 -7.72 -6.66
N ASP A 397 -25.75 -8.22 -7.89
CA ASP A 397 -26.14 -9.58 -8.20
C ASP A 397 -24.87 -10.42 -8.45
N VAL A 398 -24.83 -11.61 -7.85
CA VAL A 398 -23.72 -12.58 -7.97
C VAL A 398 -24.25 -13.94 -8.43
N ILE A 399 -23.38 -14.70 -9.10
CA ILE A 399 -23.67 -16.07 -9.55
C ILE A 399 -22.71 -17.01 -8.82
N THR A 400 -23.24 -18.04 -8.16
CA THR A 400 -22.42 -19.07 -7.50
C THR A 400 -21.97 -20.13 -8.51
N GLU A 401 -21.01 -20.98 -8.12
CA GLU A 401 -20.57 -22.13 -8.92
C GLU A 401 -21.72 -23.11 -9.23
N SER A 402 -22.73 -23.21 -8.35
CA SER A 402 -23.94 -24.02 -8.58
C SER A 402 -24.88 -23.42 -9.63
N GLY A 403 -24.59 -22.22 -10.14
CA GLY A 403 -25.45 -21.46 -11.04
C GLY A 403 -26.59 -20.73 -10.33
N ASP A 404 -26.65 -20.79 -9.00
CA ASP A 404 -27.63 -20.01 -8.23
C ASP A 404 -27.28 -18.53 -8.28
N ARG A 405 -28.32 -17.69 -8.32
CA ARG A 405 -28.17 -16.23 -8.38
C ARG A 405 -28.64 -15.61 -7.08
N TYR A 406 -27.89 -14.66 -6.57
CA TYR A 406 -28.22 -13.93 -5.34
C TYR A 406 -28.08 -12.44 -5.54
N ARG A 407 -28.99 -11.69 -4.92
CA ARG A 407 -28.88 -10.24 -4.75
C ARG A 407 -28.38 -9.94 -3.35
N ARG A 408 -27.37 -9.08 -3.25
CA ARG A 408 -26.70 -8.73 -2.00
C ARG A 408 -26.65 -7.23 -1.78
N LEU A 409 -26.71 -6.84 -0.51
CA LEU A 409 -26.46 -5.49 -0.03
C LEU A 409 -25.15 -5.47 0.75
N PHE A 410 -24.27 -4.52 0.44
CA PHE A 410 -23.03 -4.26 1.15
C PHE A 410 -22.90 -2.79 1.52
N TYR A 411 -22.26 -2.52 2.65
CA TYR A 411 -21.76 -1.20 2.96
C TYR A 411 -20.30 -1.10 2.54
N THR A 412 -19.90 0.02 1.94
CA THR A 412 -18.53 0.24 1.47
C THR A 412 -17.53 0.25 2.62
N SER A 413 -17.97 0.62 3.83
CA SER A 413 -17.19 0.52 5.07
C SER A 413 -17.00 -0.91 5.58
N SER A 414 -17.80 -1.87 5.10
CA SER A 414 -17.82 -3.27 5.58
C SER A 414 -17.97 -4.25 4.41
N GLN A 415 -17.00 -4.21 3.48
CA GLN A 415 -17.05 -4.95 2.22
C GLN A 415 -17.04 -6.48 2.36
N LEU A 416 -16.63 -7.01 3.51
CA LEU A 416 -16.57 -8.44 3.80
C LEU A 416 -17.84 -8.96 4.51
N VAL A 417 -18.83 -8.10 4.76
CA VAL A 417 -20.05 -8.45 5.49
C VAL A 417 -21.27 -8.19 4.61
N ILE A 418 -21.98 -9.25 4.27
CA ILE A 418 -23.27 -9.17 3.57
C ILE A 418 -24.33 -8.66 4.56
N GLN A 419 -24.92 -7.49 4.26
CA GLN A 419 -25.96 -6.89 5.08
C GLN A 419 -27.33 -7.52 4.81
N SER A 420 -27.60 -7.90 3.56
CA SER A 420 -28.81 -8.61 3.18
C SER A 420 -28.56 -9.43 1.93
N GLU A 421 -29.16 -10.63 1.86
CA GLU A 421 -29.03 -11.55 0.73
C GLU A 421 -30.38 -12.17 0.40
N GLY A 422 -30.78 -12.11 -0.87
CA GLY A 422 -31.97 -12.77 -1.40
C GLY A 422 -31.65 -13.63 -2.61
N LYS A 423 -32.14 -14.88 -2.62
CA LYS A 423 -32.02 -15.75 -3.81
C LYS A 423 -32.89 -15.22 -4.94
N LEU A 424 -32.35 -15.12 -6.14
CA LEU A 424 -33.08 -14.69 -7.33
C LEU A 424 -33.68 -15.89 -8.04
N ARG A 425 -34.90 -15.70 -8.56
CA ARG A 425 -35.57 -16.65 -9.45
C ARG A 425 -36.11 -15.94 -10.68
N SER A 426 -36.12 -16.62 -11.81
CA SER A 426 -36.71 -16.11 -13.04
C SER A 426 -38.20 -16.46 -13.10
N ILE A 427 -39.03 -15.44 -13.34
CA ILE A 427 -40.47 -15.61 -13.57
C ILE A 427 -40.82 -15.10 -14.98
N LYS A 428 -41.81 -15.73 -15.63
CA LYS A 428 -42.34 -15.24 -16.90
C LYS A 428 -43.22 -14.01 -16.65
N SER A 429 -42.87 -12.88 -17.24
CA SER A 429 -43.74 -11.69 -17.24
C SER A 429 -45.01 -11.95 -18.04
N ARG A 430 -46.07 -11.18 -17.76
CA ARG A 430 -47.31 -11.15 -18.59
C ARG A 430 -47.03 -10.86 -20.07
N LYS A 431 -45.89 -10.24 -20.41
CA LYS A 431 -45.44 -9.96 -21.77
C LYS A 431 -44.44 -11.00 -22.34
N GLY A 432 -44.27 -12.15 -21.69
CA GLY A 432 -43.40 -13.24 -22.15
C GLY A 432 -41.91 -13.07 -21.85
N ALA A 433 -41.43 -11.85 -21.57
CA ALA A 433 -40.04 -11.61 -21.18
C ALA A 433 -39.75 -12.19 -19.76
N PRO A 434 -38.60 -12.86 -19.55
CA PRO A 434 -38.17 -13.29 -18.22
C PRO A 434 -37.89 -12.07 -17.34
N LYS A 435 -38.42 -12.08 -16.12
CA LYS A 435 -38.14 -11.07 -15.08
C LYS A 435 -37.50 -11.78 -13.89
N GLU A 436 -36.40 -11.23 -13.40
CA GLU A 436 -35.77 -11.71 -12.16
C GLU A 436 -36.45 -11.06 -10.96
N VAL A 437 -36.79 -11.89 -9.96
CA VAL A 437 -37.37 -11.44 -8.69
C VAL A 437 -36.70 -12.18 -7.54
N VAL A 438 -36.64 -11.53 -6.38
CA VAL A 438 -36.17 -12.17 -5.15
C VAL A 438 -37.21 -13.19 -4.68
N ASP A 439 -36.74 -14.39 -4.32
CA ASP A 439 -37.56 -15.45 -3.76
C ASP A 439 -37.81 -15.20 -2.28
N LEU A 440 -38.95 -14.58 -1.97
CA LEU A 440 -39.39 -14.29 -0.61
C LEU A 440 -39.72 -15.54 0.24
N LEU A 441 -39.65 -16.74 -0.35
CA LEU A 441 -39.81 -18.02 0.37
C LEU A 441 -38.46 -18.68 0.67
N TYR A 442 -37.34 -18.04 0.32
CA TYR A 442 -36.01 -18.52 0.60
C TYR A 442 -35.35 -17.69 1.71
N LEU A 443 -34.73 -18.36 2.67
CA LEU A 443 -33.93 -17.73 3.71
C LEU A 443 -32.46 -18.07 3.51
N SER A 444 -31.64 -17.05 3.31
CA SER A 444 -30.23 -17.20 2.93
C SER A 444 -29.30 -17.58 4.08
N CYS A 445 -29.76 -17.49 5.34
CA CYS A 445 -28.96 -17.86 6.51
C CYS A 445 -29.75 -18.74 7.49
N ARG A 446 -29.04 -19.61 8.21
CA ARG A 446 -29.64 -20.54 9.19
C ARG A 446 -30.26 -19.83 10.39
N HIS A 447 -29.73 -18.67 10.78
CA HIS A 447 -30.28 -17.87 11.88
C HIS A 447 -31.74 -17.48 11.61
N HIS A 448 -32.04 -16.98 10.40
CA HIS A 448 -33.41 -16.65 10.00
C HIS A 448 -34.35 -17.86 10.01
N VAL A 449 -33.85 -19.05 9.65
CA VAL A 449 -34.63 -20.30 9.72
C VAL A 449 -34.98 -20.60 11.18
N TYR A 450 -34.01 -20.57 12.09
CA TYR A 450 -34.26 -20.82 13.52
C TYR A 450 -35.17 -19.77 14.15
N MET A 451 -34.99 -18.48 13.81
CA MET A 451 -35.89 -17.40 14.25
C MET A 451 -37.32 -17.64 13.78
N SER A 452 -37.51 -18.02 12.51
CA SER A 452 -38.84 -18.31 11.95
C SER A 452 -39.48 -19.53 12.60
N MET A 453 -38.71 -20.57 12.87
CA MET A 453 -39.18 -21.76 13.61
C MET A 453 -39.60 -21.42 15.03
N ALA A 454 -38.77 -20.67 15.76
CA ALA A 454 -39.07 -20.25 17.13
C ALA A 454 -40.32 -19.36 17.18
N ALA A 455 -40.43 -18.39 16.27
CA ALA A 455 -41.62 -17.56 16.11
C ALA A 455 -42.87 -18.40 15.84
N TYR A 456 -42.80 -19.34 14.90
CA TYR A 456 -43.92 -20.23 14.60
C TYR A 456 -44.38 -21.05 15.82
N VAL A 457 -43.45 -21.63 16.57
CA VAL A 457 -43.75 -22.39 17.80
C VAL A 457 -44.41 -21.50 18.85
N ALA A 458 -43.88 -20.29 19.09
CA ALA A 458 -44.44 -19.32 20.05
C ALA A 458 -45.82 -18.79 19.64
N CYS A 459 -46.14 -18.84 18.35
CA CYS A 459 -47.42 -18.41 17.78
C CYS A 459 -48.47 -19.53 17.70
N ARG A 460 -48.07 -20.79 17.91
CA ARG A 460 -48.94 -21.96 17.68
C ARG A 460 -50.19 -21.90 18.57
N GLY A 461 -51.36 -22.09 17.97
CA GLY A 461 -52.65 -22.09 18.67
C GLY A 461 -53.24 -20.71 18.97
N LYS A 462 -52.51 -19.61 18.71
CA LYS A 462 -53.02 -18.24 18.88
C LYS A 462 -53.90 -17.82 17.68
N ARG A 463 -54.98 -17.08 17.93
CA ARG A 463 -55.93 -16.63 16.88
C ARG A 463 -55.37 -15.47 16.03
N LYS A 464 -54.64 -14.54 16.66
CA LYS A 464 -53.98 -13.39 16.04
C LYS A 464 -52.63 -13.19 16.74
N VAL A 465 -51.58 -12.95 15.97
CA VAL A 465 -50.23 -12.71 16.55
C VAL A 465 -49.58 -11.51 15.89
N ASN A 466 -48.99 -10.64 16.69
CA ASN A 466 -48.15 -9.55 16.22
C ASN A 466 -46.70 -9.95 16.43
N ILE A 467 -45.86 -9.78 15.42
CA ILE A 467 -44.43 -10.10 15.46
C ILE A 467 -43.69 -8.86 14.98
N SER A 468 -42.82 -8.32 15.83
CA SER A 468 -41.93 -7.23 15.47
C SER A 468 -40.54 -7.78 15.19
N VAL A 469 -39.94 -7.34 14.07
CA VAL A 469 -38.58 -7.67 13.67
C VAL A 469 -37.76 -6.38 13.74
N ILE A 470 -36.76 -6.37 14.61
CA ILE A 470 -35.88 -5.21 14.79
C ILE A 470 -34.70 -5.33 13.82
N GLY A 471 -34.58 -4.34 12.94
CA GLY A 471 -33.77 -4.39 11.72
C GLY A 471 -34.59 -4.94 10.55
N LEU A 472 -34.94 -4.08 9.60
CA LEU A 472 -35.61 -4.50 8.36
C LEU A 472 -34.59 -5.06 7.37
N GLY A 473 -33.47 -4.35 7.18
CA GLY A 473 -32.52 -4.65 6.11
C GLY A 473 -33.21 -4.78 4.75
N GLY A 474 -32.91 -5.83 3.99
CA GLY A 474 -33.62 -6.14 2.73
C GLY A 474 -35.05 -6.68 2.89
N GLY A 475 -35.58 -6.79 4.11
CA GLY A 475 -36.97 -7.20 4.37
C GLY A 475 -37.26 -8.70 4.13
N GLY A 476 -36.23 -9.52 3.91
CA GLY A 476 -36.38 -10.94 3.59
C GLY A 476 -37.01 -11.76 4.72
N LEU A 477 -36.56 -11.54 5.97
CA LEU A 477 -37.11 -12.24 7.15
C LEU A 477 -38.58 -11.90 7.37
N CYS A 478 -38.93 -10.61 7.33
CA CYS A 478 -40.30 -10.13 7.47
C CYS A 478 -41.22 -10.72 6.39
N SER A 479 -40.76 -10.69 5.13
CA SER A 479 -41.49 -11.23 3.99
C SER A 479 -41.71 -12.74 4.10
N PHE A 480 -40.70 -13.49 4.55
CA PHE A 480 -40.78 -14.92 4.75
C PHE A 480 -41.77 -15.25 5.88
N MET A 481 -41.64 -14.63 7.06
CA MET A 481 -42.53 -14.86 8.19
C MET A 481 -43.99 -14.52 7.85
N HIS A 482 -44.24 -13.43 7.12
CA HIS A 482 -45.59 -13.07 6.67
C HIS A 482 -46.23 -14.15 5.79
N LYS A 483 -45.45 -14.83 4.95
CA LYS A 483 -45.92 -15.92 4.08
C LYS A 483 -46.04 -17.25 4.82
N PHE A 484 -45.10 -17.54 5.72
CA PHE A 484 -45.01 -18.81 6.42
C PHE A 484 -45.94 -18.89 7.66
N ILE A 485 -46.29 -17.74 8.23
CA ILE A 485 -47.17 -17.60 9.40
C ILE A 485 -48.44 -16.83 8.98
N PRO A 486 -49.40 -17.46 8.26
CA PRO A 486 -50.47 -16.76 7.55
C PRO A 486 -51.48 -15.99 8.42
N LYS A 487 -51.42 -16.12 9.76
CA LYS A 487 -52.30 -15.42 10.71
C LYS A 487 -51.56 -14.38 11.58
N SER A 488 -50.33 -14.03 11.23
CA SER A 488 -49.58 -12.98 11.93
C SER A 488 -49.66 -11.63 11.21
N ASN A 489 -49.50 -10.57 12.00
CA ASN A 489 -49.11 -9.24 11.54
C ASN A 489 -47.62 -9.09 11.81
N ILE A 490 -46.86 -8.72 10.79
CA ILE A 490 -45.41 -8.54 10.88
C ILE A 490 -45.09 -7.05 10.78
N LEU A 491 -44.31 -6.54 11.73
CA LEU A 491 -43.78 -5.18 11.71
C LEU A 491 -42.26 -5.22 11.64
N GLY A 492 -41.67 -4.77 10.52
CA GLY A 492 -40.23 -4.49 10.47
C GLY A 492 -39.95 -3.10 11.04
N VAL A 493 -39.01 -2.97 11.97
CA VAL A 493 -38.59 -1.68 12.52
C VAL A 493 -37.16 -1.43 12.09
N ASP A 494 -36.91 -0.32 11.42
CA ASP A 494 -35.55 0.08 11.04
C ASP A 494 -35.34 1.56 11.36
N ILE A 495 -34.14 1.91 11.79
CA ILE A 495 -33.80 3.31 12.07
C ILE A 495 -33.62 4.09 10.78
N ASP A 496 -33.24 3.41 9.70
CA ASP A 496 -32.85 4.02 8.45
C ASP A 496 -33.96 3.95 7.40
N SER A 497 -34.48 5.11 7.01
CA SER A 497 -35.49 5.22 5.95
C SER A 497 -35.00 4.68 4.60
N GLU A 498 -33.69 4.73 4.33
CA GLU A 498 -33.10 4.21 3.11
C GLU A 498 -33.20 2.68 3.06
N MET A 499 -33.18 1.98 4.21
CA MET A 499 -33.37 0.52 4.25
C MET A 499 -34.76 0.11 3.76
N LEU A 500 -35.82 0.86 4.09
CA LEU A 500 -37.16 0.58 3.56
C LEU A 500 -37.23 0.74 2.04
N LYS A 501 -36.56 1.78 1.52
CA LYS A 501 -36.45 2.00 0.08
C LYS A 501 -35.70 0.84 -0.59
N ILE A 502 -34.55 0.44 -0.05
CA ILE A 502 -33.76 -0.70 -0.55
C ILE A 502 -34.58 -2.00 -0.52
N ALA A 503 -35.23 -2.30 0.61
CA ALA A 503 -36.06 -3.48 0.76
C ALA A 503 -37.15 -3.54 -0.32
N THR A 504 -37.80 -2.40 -0.58
CA THR A 504 -38.93 -2.29 -1.51
C THR A 504 -38.48 -2.37 -2.97
N GLU A 505 -37.51 -1.54 -3.37
CA GLU A 505 -37.08 -1.41 -4.76
C GLU A 505 -36.25 -2.60 -5.23
N TRP A 506 -35.37 -3.12 -4.37
CA TRP A 506 -34.34 -4.08 -4.77
C TRP A 506 -34.58 -5.49 -4.25
N PHE A 507 -35.19 -5.65 -3.07
CA PHE A 507 -35.41 -6.96 -2.45
C PHE A 507 -36.87 -7.44 -2.50
N GLY A 508 -37.78 -6.64 -3.07
CA GLY A 508 -39.17 -7.05 -3.31
C GLY A 508 -40.05 -7.07 -2.06
N PHE A 509 -39.65 -6.36 -1.00
CA PHE A 509 -40.51 -6.11 0.15
C PHE A 509 -41.75 -5.34 -0.27
N GLN A 510 -42.93 -5.80 0.16
CA GLN A 510 -44.21 -5.18 -0.19
C GLN A 510 -45.08 -5.05 1.05
N GLN A 511 -45.37 -3.82 1.43
CA GLN A 511 -46.26 -3.54 2.55
C GLN A 511 -47.70 -3.94 2.21
N SER A 512 -48.43 -4.42 3.22
CA SER A 512 -49.83 -4.84 3.16
C SER A 512 -50.46 -4.71 4.54
N ASP A 513 -51.77 -4.89 4.67
CA ASP A 513 -52.48 -4.77 5.97
C ASP A 513 -51.87 -5.62 7.10
N ARG A 514 -51.11 -6.68 6.78
CA ARG A 514 -50.46 -7.58 7.75
C ARG A 514 -48.93 -7.60 7.67
N LEU A 515 -48.32 -6.76 6.84
CA LEU A 515 -46.86 -6.62 6.73
C LEU A 515 -46.54 -5.15 6.55
N GLN A 516 -45.94 -4.53 7.57
CA GLN A 516 -45.64 -3.11 7.59
C GLN A 516 -44.18 -2.88 7.96
N ALA A 517 -43.65 -1.71 7.60
CA ALA A 517 -42.37 -1.22 8.09
C ALA A 517 -42.56 0.10 8.83
N LYS A 518 -41.85 0.28 9.94
CA LYS A 518 -41.81 1.51 10.73
C LYS A 518 -40.38 2.04 10.76
N ILE A 519 -40.23 3.32 10.42
CA ILE A 519 -38.95 4.02 10.56
C ILE A 519 -38.86 4.57 11.98
N GLN A 520 -38.05 3.93 12.82
CA GLN A 520 -37.84 4.28 14.23
C GLN A 520 -36.58 3.59 14.75
N ASP A 521 -35.90 4.20 15.72
CA ASP A 521 -34.88 3.51 16.50
C ASP A 521 -35.48 2.27 17.20
N GLY A 522 -34.82 1.11 17.02
CA GLY A 522 -35.32 -0.16 17.54
C GLY A 522 -35.37 -0.22 19.08
N LEU A 523 -34.46 0.46 19.77
CA LEU A 523 -34.44 0.52 21.24
C LEU A 523 -35.56 1.42 21.75
N GLU A 524 -35.83 2.54 21.08
CA GLU A 524 -36.97 3.40 21.41
C GLU A 524 -38.29 2.66 21.19
N TYR A 525 -38.43 1.97 20.06
CA TYR A 525 -39.61 1.15 19.77
C TYR A 525 -39.85 0.10 20.85
N ILE A 526 -38.82 -0.63 21.28
CA ILE A 526 -38.94 -1.65 22.34
C ILE A 526 -39.40 -1.02 23.66
N LYS A 527 -38.87 0.16 24.02
CA LYS A 527 -39.28 0.87 25.26
C LYS A 527 -40.75 1.28 25.19
N GLU A 528 -41.19 1.84 24.07
CA GLU A 528 -42.59 2.23 23.86
C GLU A 528 -43.52 1.02 23.90
N ALA A 529 -43.17 -0.06 23.20
CA ALA A 529 -43.95 -1.30 23.20
C ALA A 529 -44.10 -1.87 24.61
N ALA A 530 -43.01 -1.89 25.40
CA ALA A 530 -43.04 -2.34 26.78
C ALA A 530 -43.94 -1.46 27.68
N MET A 531 -43.92 -0.14 27.51
CA MET A 531 -44.80 0.78 28.24
C MET A 531 -46.28 0.58 27.86
N ASN A 532 -46.55 0.22 26.61
CA ASN A 532 -47.89 -0.04 26.10
C ASN A 532 -48.41 -1.46 26.39
N GLY A 533 -47.56 -2.34 26.95
CA GLY A 533 -47.91 -3.73 27.26
C GLY A 533 -48.03 -4.62 26.02
N GLU A 534 -47.29 -4.32 24.95
CA GLU A 534 -47.30 -5.04 23.66
C GLU A 534 -46.29 -6.21 23.59
#